data_AF-A0AAU7B1W9-F1
#
_entry.id   AF-A0AAU7B1W9-F1
#
_cell.length_a   1.000
_cell.length_b   1.000
_cell.length_c   1.000
_cell.angle_alpha   90.00
_cell.angle_beta   90.00
_cell.angle_gamma   90.00
#
_symmetry.space_group_name_H-M   'P 1'
#
loop_
_entity.id
_entity.type
_entity.pdbx_description
1 polymer ?
#
loop_
_entity_poly.entity_id
_entity_poly.type
_entity_poly.pdbx_seq_one_letter_code
_entity_poly.pdbx_strand_id
1 'polypeptide(L)'
;MPTYTIHITNHAVERFNERVRPALSPEAAGEELGRVALAGKVTKVPPPWHVNNCMELAPFYLEVADVLLPLRPHWTEPDVLVATTCIPRGSFSQDARRHRTARKQDAAATRRSRVR
;
A
#
# COMPACT_ATOMS: atom_id res chain seq x y z
N MET A 1 25.86 -4.63 0.20
CA MET A 1 24.72 -3.75 -0.11
C MET A 1 24.24 -3.13 1.20
N PRO A 2 23.84 -1.85 1.25
CA PRO A 2 23.27 -1.28 2.47
C PRO A 2 22.04 -2.09 2.88
N THR A 3 21.96 -2.41 4.17
CA THR A 3 20.83 -3.13 4.76
C THR A 3 19.87 -2.09 5.32
N TYR A 4 18.69 -1.98 4.72
CA TYR A 4 17.66 -1.05 5.19
C TYR A 4 16.62 -1.78 6.03
N THR A 5 16.19 -1.17 7.12
CA THR A 5 15.00 -1.60 7.86
C THR A 5 13.76 -1.01 7.21
N ILE A 6 12.74 -1.83 6.95
CA ILE A 6 11.51 -1.37 6.29
C ILE A 6 10.38 -1.26 7.33
N HIS A 7 9.86 -0.06 7.52
CA HIS A 7 8.68 0.19 8.34
C HIS A 7 7.43 0.27 7.46
N ILE A 8 6.44 -0.55 7.78
CA ILE A 8 5.19 -0.61 7.04
C ILE A 8 4.13 0.17 7.82
N THR A 9 3.57 1.19 7.19
CA THR A 9 2.52 2.01 7.82
C THR A 9 1.17 1.29 7.82
N ASN A 10 0.30 1.64 8.76
CA ASN A 10 -1.08 1.15 8.78
C ASN A 10 -1.81 1.44 7.46
N HIS A 11 -1.55 2.60 6.84
CA HIS A 11 -2.13 2.93 5.55
C HIS A 11 -1.70 1.95 4.45
N ALA A 12 -0.44 1.52 4.43
CA ALA A 12 0.02 0.51 3.48
C ALA A 12 -0.67 -0.85 3.70
N VAL A 13 -0.85 -1.26 4.96
CA VAL A 13 -1.59 -2.48 5.33
C VAL A 13 -3.05 -2.41 4.88
N GLU A 14 -3.74 -1.30 5.15
CA GLU A 14 -5.11 -1.07 4.71
C GLU A 14 -5.23 -1.19 3.19
N ARG A 15 -4.32 -0.57 2.45
CA ARG A 15 -4.31 -0.66 0.97
C ARG A 15 -4.05 -2.06 0.47
N PHE A 16 -3.16 -2.80 1.12
CA PHE A 16 -2.89 -4.19 0.77
C PHE A 16 -4.11 -5.08 1.03
N ASN A 17 -4.74 -4.94 2.19
CA ASN A 17 -5.99 -5.63 2.51
C ASN A 17 -7.09 -5.30 1.49
N GLU A 18 -7.37 -4.01 1.25
CA GLU A 18 -8.42 -3.58 0.32
C GLU A 18 -8.24 -4.07 -1.12
N ARG A 19 -6.98 -4.17 -1.59
CA ARG A 19 -6.68 -4.29 -3.03
C ARG A 19 -6.05 -5.60 -3.45
N VAL A 20 -5.39 -6.31 -2.53
CA VAL A 20 -4.61 -7.51 -2.82
C VAL A 20 -5.14 -8.73 -2.09
N ARG A 21 -5.60 -8.54 -0.84
CA ARG A 21 -6.10 -9.62 0.03
C ARG A 21 -7.37 -9.22 0.78
N PRO A 22 -8.49 -8.94 0.08
CA PRO A 22 -9.72 -8.43 0.71
C PRO A 22 -10.41 -9.44 1.62
N ALA A 23 -10.11 -10.73 1.47
CA ALA A 23 -10.65 -11.80 2.30
C ALA A 23 -9.93 -11.94 3.67
N LEU A 24 -8.77 -11.29 3.86
CA LEU A 24 -8.05 -11.35 5.13
C LEU A 24 -8.61 -10.31 6.12
N SER A 25 -8.46 -10.60 7.42
CA SER A 25 -8.61 -9.56 8.44
C SER A 25 -7.49 -8.51 8.30
N PRO A 26 -7.67 -7.29 8.83
CA PRO A 26 -6.62 -6.26 8.81
C PRO A 26 -5.31 -6.73 9.47
N GLU A 27 -5.39 -7.48 10.57
CA GLU A 27 -4.24 -8.03 11.28
C GLU A 27 -3.51 -9.08 10.44
N ALA A 28 -4.24 -10.06 9.90
CA ALA A 28 -3.65 -11.09 9.03
C ALA A 28 -3.06 -10.48 7.75
N ALA A 29 -3.66 -9.41 7.22
CA ALA A 29 -3.11 -8.67 6.09
C ALA A 29 -1.80 -7.94 6.45
N GLY A 30 -1.68 -7.43 7.67
CA GLY A 30 -0.45 -6.83 8.18
C GLY A 30 0.68 -7.84 8.30
N GLU A 31 0.41 -9.00 8.89
CA GLU A 31 1.38 -10.09 8.98
C GLU A 31 1.82 -10.60 7.61
N GLU A 32 0.86 -10.83 6.73
CA GLU A 32 1.11 -11.26 5.34
C GLU A 32 1.98 -10.24 4.62
N LEU A 33 1.64 -8.95 4.70
CA LEU A 33 2.42 -7.89 4.06
C LEU A 33 3.84 -7.81 4.64
N GLY A 34 4.00 -8.01 5.95
CA GLY A 34 5.31 -8.11 6.59
C GLY A 34 6.15 -9.25 6.02
N ARG A 35 5.58 -10.47 5.93
CA ARG A 35 6.26 -11.63 5.33
C ARG A 35 6.63 -11.40 3.88
N VAL A 36 5.72 -10.83 3.11
CA VAL A 36 5.93 -10.51 1.69
C VAL A 36 7.03 -9.47 1.54
N ALA A 37 7.07 -8.43 2.37
CA ALA A 37 8.10 -7.41 2.31
C ALA A 37 9.53 -7.96 2.50
N LEU A 38 9.69 -9.00 3.31
CA LEU A 38 10.99 -9.68 3.51
C LEU A 38 11.52 -10.35 2.24
N ALA A 39 10.65 -10.75 1.31
CA ALA A 39 11.03 -11.33 0.03
C ALA A 39 11.23 -10.27 -1.08
N GLY A 40 10.93 -9.01 -0.78
CA GLY A 40 10.97 -7.91 -1.75
C GLY A 40 12.37 -7.41 -2.05
N LYS A 41 12.53 -6.79 -3.21
CA LYS A 41 13.78 -6.14 -3.62
C LYS A 41 13.64 -4.63 -3.55
N VAL A 42 14.53 -3.97 -2.81
CA VAL A 42 14.62 -2.50 -2.79
C VAL A 42 15.35 -2.02 -4.04
N THR A 43 14.74 -1.06 -4.74
CA THR A 43 15.29 -0.42 -5.94
C THR A 43 15.08 1.09 -5.89
N LYS A 44 15.98 1.85 -6.50
CA LYS A 44 15.80 3.29 -6.76
C LYS A 44 15.04 3.56 -8.06
N VAL A 45 14.97 2.56 -8.94
CA VAL A 45 14.33 2.68 -10.25
C VAL A 45 12.91 2.14 -10.15
N PRO A 46 11.87 2.94 -10.44
CA PRO A 46 10.50 2.46 -10.45
C PRO A 46 10.26 1.42 -11.55
N PRO A 47 9.35 0.46 -11.35
CA PRO A 47 8.93 -0.44 -12.42
C PRO A 47 8.24 0.32 -13.57
N PRO A 48 8.42 -0.07 -14.85
CA PRO A 48 7.84 0.65 -15.98
C PRO A 48 6.32 0.79 -15.91
N TRP A 49 5.62 -0.21 -15.38
CA TRP A 49 4.17 -0.20 -15.24
C TRP A 49 3.67 0.83 -14.21
N HIS A 50 4.52 1.20 -13.24
CA HIS A 50 4.21 2.21 -12.23
C HIS A 50 4.37 3.63 -12.78
N VAL A 51 5.47 3.87 -13.52
CA VAL A 51 5.82 5.19 -14.08
C VAL A 51 4.68 5.77 -14.91
N ASN A 52 4.00 4.94 -15.70
CA ASN A 52 2.93 5.41 -16.59
C ASN A 52 1.64 5.80 -15.88
N ASN A 53 1.47 5.44 -14.60
CA ASN A 53 0.21 5.57 -13.86
C ASN A 53 0.35 6.30 -12.52
N CYS A 54 1.57 6.67 -12.12
CA CYS A 54 1.82 7.31 -10.84
C CYS A 54 1.63 8.83 -10.91
N MET A 55 1.05 9.42 -9.86
CA MET A 55 1.01 10.88 -9.70
C MET A 55 2.32 11.44 -9.14
N GLU A 56 3.07 10.62 -8.39
CA GLU A 56 4.32 11.02 -7.74
C GLU A 56 5.28 9.84 -7.67
N LEU A 57 6.58 10.11 -7.87
CA LEU A 57 7.66 9.14 -7.72
C LEU A 57 8.23 9.17 -6.30
N ALA A 58 8.54 7.99 -5.77
CA ALA A 58 9.30 7.82 -4.54
C ALA A 58 10.82 7.65 -4.83
N PRO A 59 11.70 7.93 -3.86
CA PRO A 59 13.15 7.77 -4.01
C PRO A 59 13.57 6.30 -4.01
N PHE A 60 12.76 5.45 -3.38
CA PHE A 60 12.96 4.01 -3.29
C PHE A 60 11.64 3.28 -3.49
N TYR A 61 11.73 2.03 -3.91
CA TYR A 61 10.60 1.14 -4.11
C TYR A 61 10.96 -0.25 -3.60
N LEU A 62 10.02 -0.90 -2.92
CA LEU A 62 10.06 -2.33 -2.66
C LEU A 62 9.15 -3.02 -3.67
N GLU A 63 9.74 -3.76 -4.60
CA GLU A 63 9.00 -4.59 -5.54
C GLU A 63 8.97 -6.03 -5.03
N VAL A 64 7.77 -6.60 -4.94
CA VAL A 64 7.55 -7.98 -4.54
C VAL A 64 6.35 -8.56 -5.28
N ALA A 65 6.62 -9.56 -6.11
CA ALA A 65 5.64 -10.17 -7.00
C ALA A 65 4.83 -9.11 -7.77
N ASP A 66 3.52 -9.04 -7.53
CA ASP A 66 2.61 -8.09 -8.18
C ASP A 66 2.26 -6.90 -7.28
N VAL A 67 3.11 -6.58 -6.30
CA VAL A 67 2.91 -5.45 -5.38
C VAL A 67 4.15 -4.56 -5.36
N LEU A 68 3.91 -3.26 -5.31
CA LEU A 68 4.92 -2.23 -5.15
C LEU A 68 4.61 -1.39 -3.92
N LEU A 69 5.60 -1.24 -3.04
CA LEU A 69 5.56 -0.28 -1.93
C LEU A 69 6.51 0.88 -2.24
N PRO A 70 5.99 2.08 -2.50
CA PRO A 70 6.81 3.29 -2.51
C PRO A 70 7.41 3.52 -1.12
N LEU A 71 8.73 3.71 -1.08
CA LEU A 71 9.50 3.85 0.15
C LEU A 71 10.07 5.27 0.26
N ARG A 72 9.93 5.88 1.44
CA ARG A 72 10.57 7.16 1.78
C ARG A 72 11.57 6.97 2.91
N PRO A 73 12.72 7.66 2.92
CA PRO A 73 13.60 7.66 4.09
C PRO A 73 12.87 8.13 5.34
N HIS A 74 13.16 7.52 6.48
CA HIS A 74 12.74 8.06 7.76
C HIS A 74 13.49 9.36 8.03
N TRP A 75 12.80 10.31 8.67
CA TRP A 75 13.29 11.67 8.89
C TRP A 75 14.43 11.75 9.92
N THR A 76 14.46 10.85 10.90
CA THR A 76 15.51 10.77 11.94
C THR A 76 16.43 9.56 11.81
N GLU A 77 16.06 8.54 11.04
CA GLU A 77 16.75 7.25 11.02
C GLU A 77 17.20 6.93 9.58
N PRO A 78 18.48 7.14 9.24
CA PRO A 78 18.95 7.08 7.85
C PRO A 78 18.88 5.67 7.23
N ASP A 79 18.91 4.63 8.08
CA ASP A 79 18.83 3.23 7.65
C ASP A 79 17.39 2.68 7.63
N VAL A 80 16.40 3.54 7.91
CA VAL A 80 14.98 3.15 7.91
C VAL A 80 14.28 3.72 6.67
N LEU A 81 13.56 2.84 5.98
CA LEU A 81 12.69 3.19 4.86
C LEU A 81 11.23 2.91 5.25
N VAL A 82 10.36 3.89 5.01
CA VAL A 82 8.94 3.82 5.35
C VAL A 82 8.10 3.56 4.11
N ALA A 83 7.36 2.44 4.12
CA ALA A 83 6.35 2.11 3.12
C ALA A 83 5.05 2.85 3.42
N THR A 84 4.74 3.86 2.61
CA THR A 84 3.59 4.76 2.84
C THR A 84 2.29 4.23 2.24
N THR A 85 2.37 3.38 1.23
CA THR A 85 1.19 2.81 0.57
C THR A 85 1.51 1.49 -0.13
N CYS A 86 0.47 0.79 -0.59
CA CYS A 86 0.57 -0.46 -1.34
C CYS A 86 -0.14 -0.35 -2.69
N ILE A 87 0.60 -0.65 -3.76
CA ILE A 87 0.14 -0.53 -5.15
C ILE A 87 0.24 -1.90 -5.83
N PRO A 88 -0.88 -2.56 -6.16
CA PRO A 88 -0.85 -3.78 -6.97
C PRO A 88 -0.51 -3.48 -8.43
N ARG A 89 0.09 -4.45 -9.10
CA ARG A 89 0.29 -4.49 -10.55
C ARG A 89 -1.03 -4.84 -11.23
N GLY A 90 -1.56 -3.91 -12.00
CA GLY A 90 -2.87 -4.06 -12.69
C GLY A 90 -3.96 -3.17 -12.10
N SER A 91 -5.07 -3.03 -12.84
CA SER A 91 -6.22 -2.24 -12.38
C SER A 91 -7.03 -3.00 -11.33
N PHE A 92 -7.68 -2.25 -10.42
CA PHE A 92 -8.52 -2.78 -9.34
C PHE A 92 -9.42 -3.92 -9.84
N SER A 93 -9.43 -5.07 -9.16
CA SER A 93 -10.47 -6.08 -9.40
C SER A 93 -11.84 -5.42 -9.25
N GLN A 94 -12.85 -5.87 -10.01
CA GLN A 94 -14.20 -5.28 -9.93
C GLN A 94 -14.75 -5.29 -8.50
N ASP A 95 -14.37 -6.28 -7.69
CA ASP A 95 -14.77 -6.38 -6.30
C ASP A 95 -14.16 -5.27 -5.43
N ALA A 96 -12.87 -4.96 -5.60
CA ALA A 96 -12.24 -3.82 -4.93
C ALA A 96 -12.91 -2.47 -5.32
N ARG A 97 -13.39 -2.35 -6.57
CA ARG A 97 -14.16 -1.18 -7.03
C ARG A 97 -15.55 -1.11 -6.38
N ARG A 98 -16.23 -2.27 -6.22
CA ARG A 98 -17.54 -2.37 -5.54
C ARG A 98 -17.42 -1.99 -4.06
N HIS A 99 -16.42 -2.52 -3.35
CA HIS A 99 -16.19 -2.18 -1.92
C HIS A 99 -15.89 -0.70 -1.69
N ARG A 100 -15.11 -0.05 -2.57
CA ARG A 100 -14.88 1.40 -2.49
C ARG A 100 -16.18 2.20 -2.64
N THR A 101 -17.07 1.77 -3.53
CA THR A 101 -18.38 2.42 -3.71
C THR A 101 -19.24 2.26 -2.46
N ALA A 102 -19.28 1.06 -1.87
CA ALA A 102 -20.03 0.79 -0.64
C ALA A 102 -19.57 1.68 0.53
N ARG A 103 -18.25 1.74 0.81
CA ARG A 103 -17.73 2.59 1.89
C ARG A 103 -18.01 4.09 1.68
N LYS A 104 -18.02 4.56 0.42
CA LYS A 104 -18.35 5.95 0.10
C LYS A 104 -19.83 6.25 0.37
N GLN A 105 -20.71 5.27 0.18
CA GLN A 105 -22.14 5.38 0.51
C GLN A 105 -22.35 5.41 2.03
N ASP A 106 -21.65 4.56 2.78
CA ASP A 106 -21.76 4.51 4.25
C ASP A 106 -21.26 5.81 4.90
N ALA A 107 -20.14 6.36 4.42
CA ALA A 107 -19.62 7.64 4.90
C ALA A 107 -20.57 8.80 4.58
N ALA A 108 -21.24 8.78 3.42
CA ALA A 108 -22.23 9.79 3.05
C ALA A 108 -23.52 9.68 3.88
N ALA A 109 -23.96 8.46 4.20
CA ALA A 109 -25.11 8.20 5.07
C ALA A 109 -24.85 8.69 6.50
N THR A 110 -23.67 8.38 7.05
CA THR A 110 -23.25 8.84 8.38
C THR A 110 -23.24 10.37 8.48
N ARG A 111 -22.80 11.06 7.43
CA ARG A 111 -22.76 12.53 7.40
C ARG A 111 -24.16 13.17 7.37
N ARG A 112 -25.17 12.52 6.80
CA ARG A 112 -26.58 12.99 6.80
C ARG A 112 -27.27 12.81 8.15
N SER A 113 -26.87 11.81 8.93
CA SER A 113 -27.44 11.58 10.28
C SER A 113 -27.02 12.61 11.33
N ARG A 114 -25.95 13.39 11.07
CA ARG A 114 -25.37 14.37 12.00
C ARG A 114 -25.89 15.80 11.82
N VAL A 115 -26.77 16.03 10.85
CA VAL A 115 -27.33 17.35 10.48
C VAL A 115 -28.84 17.42 10.81
N ARG A 116 -29.32 16.57 11.73
CA ARG A 116 -30.71 16.57 12.18
C ARG A 116 -30.79 16.76 13.69
#